data_AF-A0A158EQ68-F1
#
_entry.id   AF-A0A158EQ68-F1
#
_cell.length_a   1.000
_cell.length_b   1.000
_cell.length_c   1.000
_cell.angle_alpha   90.00
_cell.angle_beta   90.00
_cell.angle_gamma   90.00
#
_symmetry.space_group_name_H-M   'P 1'
#
loop_
_entity.id
_entity.type
_entity.pdbx_description
1 polymer ?
#
loop_
_entity_poly.entity_id
_entity_poly.type
_entity_poly.pdbx_seq_one_letter_code
_entity_poly.pdbx_strand_id
1 'polypeptide(L)'
;MLKKSLTEDAQEVFRAIALIELGARMQVLESELTLSRDRMIRLYREVKGVSPPKGMLPFSADWYMTWLANIHASLFYNTYTFLKNEAGCSHLDALTKGYRLYLEHCNHSGAEAVLDLTRAWTLVRFFDAGMLQMTPCCRCTGKFVAHKHDLQNNVVCGACQPPSRAGKTKKAAAAKQASKEAALEVVMSKNEVPEHAEHTVLAHVAALQSQRAGLVAQAA
;
A
#
# COMPACT_ATOMS: atom_id res chain seq x y z
N MET A 1 -20.58 -3.06 32.20
CA MET A 1 -20.11 -2.57 30.89
C MET A 1 -20.95 -1.34 30.54
N LEU A 2 -20.34 -0.16 30.49
CA LEU A 2 -20.98 1.03 29.92
C LEU A 2 -21.28 0.71 28.44
N LYS A 3 -22.56 0.77 28.05
CA LYS A 3 -22.95 0.62 26.65
C LYS A 3 -22.38 1.81 25.89
N LYS A 4 -21.46 1.57 24.96
CA LYS A 4 -20.99 2.60 24.03
C LYS A 4 -22.18 3.22 23.31
N SER A 5 -22.09 4.52 23.03
CA SER A 5 -23.10 5.19 22.23
C SER A 5 -23.11 4.63 20.81
N LEU A 6 -24.29 4.53 20.20
CA LEU A 6 -24.40 4.14 18.78
C LEU A 6 -23.59 5.05 17.86
N THR A 7 -23.49 6.33 18.21
CA THR A 7 -22.69 7.31 17.47
C THR A 7 -21.20 7.00 17.56
N GLU A 8 -20.71 6.59 18.74
CA GLU A 8 -19.30 6.22 18.94
C GLU A 8 -18.96 4.93 18.19
N ASP A 9 -19.86 3.94 18.26
CA ASP A 9 -19.71 2.70 17.51
C ASP A 9 -19.67 2.95 15.99
N ALA A 10 -20.52 3.84 15.47
CA ALA A 10 -20.48 4.24 14.07
C ALA A 10 -19.17 4.93 13.70
N GLN A 11 -18.69 5.86 14.54
CA GLN A 11 -17.40 6.53 14.33
C GLN A 11 -16.22 5.56 14.32
N GLU A 12 -16.20 4.56 15.20
CA GLU A 12 -15.16 3.52 15.20
C GLU A 12 -15.16 2.72 13.90
N VAL A 13 -16.35 2.37 13.38
CA VAL A 13 -16.46 1.67 12.09
C VAL A 13 -15.91 2.54 10.95
N PHE A 14 -16.25 3.83 10.89
CA PHE A 14 -15.72 4.72 9.85
C PHE A 14 -14.20 4.91 9.94
N ARG A 15 -13.64 4.99 11.15
CA ARG A 15 -12.18 5.01 11.35
C ARG A 15 -11.53 3.72 10.84
N ALA A 16 -12.15 2.57 11.10
CA ALA A 16 -11.67 1.29 10.60
C ALA A 16 -11.66 1.24 9.06
N ILE A 17 -12.76 1.66 8.42
CA ILE A 17 -12.84 1.73 6.95
C ILE A 17 -11.71 2.59 6.40
N ALA A 18 -11.53 3.80 6.95
CA ALA A 18 -10.49 4.72 6.49
C ALA A 18 -9.07 4.11 6.57
N LEU A 19 -8.74 3.42 7.65
CA LEU A 19 -7.44 2.75 7.81
C LEU A 19 -7.29 1.56 6.85
N ILE A 20 -8.35 0.77 6.67
CA ILE A 20 -8.36 -0.36 5.73
C ILE A 20 -8.12 0.13 4.30
N GLU A 21 -8.80 1.19 3.88
CA GLU A 21 -8.64 1.80 2.56
C GLU A 21 -7.20 2.22 2.31
N LEU A 22 -6.56 2.83 3.32
CA LEU A 22 -5.15 3.25 3.30
C LEU A 22 -4.14 2.08 3.43
N GLY A 23 -4.62 0.84 3.56
CA GLY A 23 -3.78 -0.36 3.57
C GLY A 23 -3.24 -0.75 4.95
N ALA A 24 -3.95 -0.40 6.02
CA ALA A 24 -3.59 -0.84 7.37
C ALA A 24 -3.62 -2.37 7.49
N ARG A 25 -2.59 -2.94 8.11
CA ARG A 25 -2.61 -4.35 8.52
C ARG A 25 -3.52 -4.56 9.73
N MET A 26 -4.01 -5.79 9.89
CA MET A 26 -4.90 -6.14 11.01
C MET A 26 -4.30 -5.80 12.38
N GLN A 27 -2.99 -6.02 12.58
CA GLN A 27 -2.31 -5.68 13.83
C GLN A 27 -2.32 -4.17 14.14
N VAL A 28 -2.32 -3.31 13.11
CA VAL A 28 -2.46 -1.86 13.29
C VAL A 28 -3.88 -1.54 13.75
N LEU A 29 -4.89 -2.10 13.08
CA LEU A 29 -6.30 -1.93 13.43
C LEU A 29 -6.58 -2.39 14.88
N GLU A 30 -6.06 -3.55 15.26
CA GLU A 30 -6.18 -4.11 16.61
C GLU A 30 -5.54 -3.22 17.69
N SER A 31 -4.52 -2.43 17.35
CA SER A 31 -3.87 -1.52 18.31
C SER A 31 -4.55 -0.15 18.42
N GLU A 32 -5.15 0.33 17.34
CA GLU A 32 -5.68 1.70 17.25
C GLU A 32 -7.19 1.79 17.48
N LEU A 33 -7.91 0.67 17.41
CA LEU A 33 -9.36 0.61 17.49
C LEU A 33 -9.81 -0.37 18.56
N THR A 34 -11.02 -0.18 19.07
CA THR A 34 -11.60 -1.08 20.08
C THR A 34 -12.69 -1.99 19.51
N LEU A 35 -12.79 -2.06 18.18
CA LEU A 35 -13.63 -3.04 17.49
C LEU A 35 -13.11 -4.45 17.72
N SER A 36 -14.02 -5.40 17.91
CA SER A 36 -13.65 -6.82 17.97
C SER A 36 -12.95 -7.26 16.68
N ARG A 37 -11.94 -8.13 16.81
CA ARG A 37 -11.21 -8.72 15.68
C ARG A 37 -12.11 -9.28 14.58
N ASP A 38 -13.15 -10.02 14.94
CA ASP A 38 -14.08 -10.61 13.96
C ASP A 38 -14.82 -9.56 13.13
N ARG A 39 -15.26 -8.46 13.76
CA ARG A 39 -15.87 -7.32 13.05
C ARG A 39 -14.88 -6.67 12.09
N MET A 40 -13.63 -6.47 12.51
CA MET A 40 -12.59 -5.90 11.64
C MET A 40 -12.25 -6.80 10.46
N ILE A 41 -12.19 -8.12 10.65
CA ILE A 41 -11.95 -9.08 9.55
C ILE A 41 -13.10 -9.04 8.53
N ARG A 42 -14.36 -9.02 8.98
CA ARG A 42 -15.52 -8.91 8.09
C ARG A 42 -15.48 -7.60 7.31
N LEU A 43 -15.28 -6.49 8.01
CA LEU A 43 -15.18 -5.16 7.40
C LEU A 43 -14.04 -5.07 6.37
N TYR A 44 -12.89 -5.68 6.66
CA TYR A 44 -11.77 -5.73 5.72
C TYR A 44 -12.15 -6.46 4.43
N ARG A 45 -12.86 -7.60 4.53
CA ARG A 45 -13.34 -8.34 3.35
C ARG A 45 -14.39 -7.55 2.56
N GLU A 46 -15.28 -6.85 3.25
CA GLU A 46 -16.29 -6.00 2.61
C GLU A 46 -15.64 -4.85 1.84
N VAL A 47 -14.62 -4.20 2.40
CA VAL A 47 -13.94 -3.04 1.78
C VAL A 47 -12.94 -3.45 0.70
N LYS A 48 -12.14 -4.50 0.92
CA LYS A 48 -11.04 -4.88 0.01
C LYS A 48 -11.31 -6.12 -0.85
N GLY A 49 -12.40 -6.85 -0.61
CA GLY A 49 -12.73 -8.11 -1.30
C GLY A 49 -11.81 -9.29 -0.97
N VAL A 50 -10.75 -9.08 -0.19
CA VAL A 50 -9.75 -10.10 0.17
C VAL A 50 -9.60 -10.21 1.68
N SER A 51 -9.03 -11.31 2.16
CA SER A 51 -8.70 -11.42 3.58
C SER A 51 -7.51 -10.53 3.95
N PRO A 52 -7.45 -10.02 5.20
CA PRO A 52 -6.30 -9.24 5.67
C PRO A 52 -4.98 -10.01 5.48
N PRO A 53 -3.90 -9.33 5.07
CA PRO A 53 -2.60 -9.97 4.93
C PRO A 53 -2.10 -10.50 6.27
N LYS A 54 -1.55 -11.71 6.25
CA LYS A 54 -0.89 -12.32 7.39
C LYS A 54 0.59 -11.94 7.40
N GLY A 55 1.18 -11.86 8.58
CA GLY A 55 2.60 -11.59 8.75
C GLY A 55 2.85 -10.60 9.87
N MET A 56 4.08 -10.56 10.33
CA MET A 56 4.49 -9.69 11.42
C MET A 56 4.74 -8.26 10.93
N LEU A 57 4.50 -7.29 11.82
CA LEU A 57 4.93 -5.90 11.63
C LEU A 57 6.46 -5.80 11.51
N PRO A 58 6.99 -4.73 10.90
CA PRO A 58 8.42 -4.47 10.91
C PRO A 58 8.95 -4.36 12.36
N PHE A 59 10.10 -4.98 12.64
CA PHE A 59 10.69 -5.00 13.98
C PHE A 59 11.89 -4.08 14.16
N SER A 60 12.52 -3.63 13.07
CA SER A 60 13.71 -2.77 13.13
C SER A 60 13.45 -1.39 12.54
N ALA A 61 14.20 -0.42 13.07
CA ALA A 61 14.19 0.95 12.58
C ALA A 61 15.12 1.16 11.37
N ASP A 62 15.98 0.20 11.05
CA ASP A 62 17.04 0.32 10.03
C ASP A 62 16.49 0.66 8.65
N TRP A 63 15.28 0.19 8.32
CA TRP A 63 14.65 0.51 7.05
C TRP A 63 14.50 2.02 6.85
N TYR A 64 14.18 2.77 7.92
CA TYR A 64 14.05 4.23 7.89
C TYR A 64 15.37 4.97 7.72
N MET A 65 16.52 4.29 7.89
CA MET A 65 17.84 4.88 7.65
C MET A 65 18.28 4.76 6.19
N THR A 66 17.58 3.93 5.40
CA THR A 66 17.89 3.83 3.97
C THR A 66 17.48 5.11 3.24
N TRP A 67 18.30 5.55 2.28
CA TRP A 67 18.21 6.88 1.67
C TRP A 67 16.79 7.31 1.27
N LEU A 68 16.10 6.55 0.42
CA LEU A 68 14.77 6.92 -0.07
C LEU A 68 13.69 6.76 1.00
N ALA A 69 13.76 5.68 1.80
CA ALA A 69 12.82 5.47 2.89
C ALA A 69 12.90 6.60 3.92
N ASN A 70 14.10 7.08 4.24
CA ASN A 70 14.32 8.17 5.17
C ASN A 70 13.64 9.46 4.71
N ILE A 71 13.74 9.80 3.42
CA ILE A 71 13.09 10.98 2.84
C ILE A 71 11.57 10.88 3.01
N HIS A 72 10.97 9.74 2.65
CA HIS A 72 9.52 9.54 2.76
C HIS A 72 9.05 9.51 4.22
N ALA A 73 9.79 8.82 5.09
CA ALA A 73 9.53 8.77 6.53
C ALA A 73 9.61 10.14 7.18
N SER A 74 10.60 10.94 6.82
CA SER A 74 10.78 12.30 7.31
C SER A 74 9.66 13.23 6.87
N LEU A 75 9.23 13.14 5.60
CA LEU A 75 8.10 13.90 5.09
C LEU A 75 6.81 13.58 5.86
N PHE A 76 6.49 12.29 5.99
CA PHE A 76 5.32 11.86 6.74
C PHE A 76 5.41 12.28 8.21
N TYR A 77 6.54 12.06 8.88
CA TYR A 77 6.65 12.28 10.33
C TYR A 77 6.62 13.76 10.71
N ASN A 78 7.22 14.65 9.91
CA ASN A 78 7.07 16.10 10.08
C ASN A 78 5.58 16.51 9.95
N THR A 79 4.87 15.96 8.97
CA THR A 79 3.43 16.22 8.76
C THR A 79 2.60 15.70 9.93
N TYR A 80 2.85 14.47 10.38
CA TYR A 80 2.21 13.87 11.55
C TYR A 80 2.43 14.72 12.81
N THR A 81 3.67 15.14 13.06
CA THR A 81 4.04 15.92 14.25
C THR A 81 3.35 17.28 14.23
N PHE A 82 3.32 17.96 13.08
CA PHE A 82 2.57 19.21 12.92
C PHE A 82 1.08 19.01 13.23
N LEU A 83 0.45 18.01 12.61
CA LEU A 83 -0.97 17.73 12.86
C LEU A 83 -1.25 17.39 14.33
N LYS A 84 -0.34 16.64 14.97
CA LYS A 84 -0.50 16.17 16.33
C LYS A 84 -0.29 17.28 17.36
N ASN A 85 0.75 18.09 17.19
CA ASN A 85 1.19 19.05 18.20
C ASN A 85 0.68 20.47 17.93
N GLU A 86 0.72 20.93 16.68
CA GLU A 86 0.33 22.29 16.32
C GLU A 86 -1.15 22.39 15.96
N ALA A 87 -1.68 21.43 15.19
CA ALA A 87 -3.08 21.42 14.78
C ALA A 87 -4.02 20.70 15.77
N GLY A 88 -3.50 20.21 16.91
CA GLY A 88 -4.29 19.61 17.99
C GLY A 88 -5.05 18.32 17.61
N CYS A 89 -4.68 17.63 16.54
CA CYS A 89 -5.38 16.39 16.15
C CYS A 89 -5.16 15.27 17.18
N SER A 90 -6.13 14.35 17.27
CA SER A 90 -5.92 13.08 17.98
C SER A 90 -4.78 12.28 17.32
N HIS A 91 -4.20 11.29 18.03
CA HIS A 91 -3.14 10.45 17.45
C HIS A 91 -3.60 9.79 16.14
N LEU A 92 -4.78 9.17 16.18
CA LEU A 92 -5.35 8.47 15.04
C LEU A 92 -5.71 9.41 13.87
N ASP A 93 -6.24 10.59 14.17
CA ASP A 93 -6.54 11.59 13.14
C ASP A 93 -5.26 12.14 12.50
N ALA A 94 -4.23 12.43 13.30
CA ALA A 94 -2.94 12.89 12.81
C ALA A 94 -2.26 11.83 11.93
N LEU A 95 -2.31 10.56 12.35
CA LEU A 95 -1.80 9.43 11.56
C LEU A 95 -2.54 9.31 10.22
N THR A 96 -3.87 9.27 10.26
CA THR A 96 -4.70 9.07 9.07
C THR A 96 -4.60 10.23 8.09
N LYS A 97 -4.74 11.47 8.58
CA LYS A 97 -4.64 12.68 7.75
C LYS A 97 -3.21 12.90 7.26
N GLY A 98 -2.22 12.72 8.12
CA GLY A 98 -0.80 12.86 7.77
C GLY A 98 -0.36 11.88 6.70
N TYR A 99 -0.84 10.63 6.77
CA TYR A 99 -0.54 9.65 5.73
C TYR A 99 -1.26 9.96 4.40
N ARG A 100 -2.49 10.48 4.43
CA ARG A 100 -3.18 10.96 3.22
C ARG A 100 -2.44 12.11 2.55
N LEU A 101 -1.99 13.11 3.33
CA LEU A 101 -1.20 14.23 2.81
C LEU A 101 0.14 13.76 2.21
N TYR A 102 0.77 12.75 2.83
CA TYR A 102 1.95 12.11 2.27
C TYR A 102 1.67 11.45 0.91
N LEU A 103 0.57 10.68 0.78
CA LEU A 103 0.19 10.06 -0.49
C LEU A 103 -0.13 11.12 -1.56
N GLU A 104 -0.84 12.19 -1.19
CA GLU A 104 -1.14 13.31 -2.07
C GLU A 104 0.13 13.98 -2.57
N HIS A 105 1.10 14.24 -1.69
CA HIS A 105 2.40 14.79 -2.06
C HIS A 105 3.16 13.87 -3.04
N CYS A 106 3.17 12.56 -2.78
CA CYS A 106 3.77 11.59 -3.69
C CYS A 106 3.11 11.62 -5.07
N ASN A 107 1.78 11.59 -5.12
CA ASN A 107 1.01 11.61 -6.36
C ASN A 107 1.27 12.91 -7.15
N HIS A 108 1.17 14.07 -6.48
CA HIS A 108 1.42 15.38 -7.09
C HIS A 108 2.85 15.50 -7.66
N SER A 109 3.83 14.87 -6.99
CA SER A 109 5.23 14.89 -7.41
C SER A 109 5.60 13.80 -8.42
N GLY A 110 4.65 12.98 -8.87
CA GLY A 110 4.94 11.80 -9.71
C GLY A 110 5.91 10.81 -9.05
N ALA A 111 5.95 10.79 -7.72
CA ALA A 111 6.82 9.94 -6.93
C ALA A 111 6.06 8.69 -6.46
N GLU A 112 6.69 7.53 -6.55
CA GLU A 112 6.15 6.30 -5.98
C GLU A 112 6.14 6.40 -4.44
N ALA A 113 5.02 6.02 -3.83
CA ALA A 113 4.89 5.99 -2.38
C ALA A 113 5.63 4.77 -1.79
N VAL A 114 6.84 4.98 -1.29
CA VAL A 114 7.70 3.92 -0.74
C VAL A 114 7.37 3.56 0.72
N LEU A 115 6.83 4.53 1.47
CA LEU A 115 6.32 4.33 2.83
C LEU A 115 4.85 3.88 2.77
N ASP A 116 4.57 2.66 3.23
CA ASP A 116 3.20 2.19 3.44
C ASP A 116 2.63 2.66 4.80
N LEU A 117 1.31 2.60 4.99
CA LEU A 117 0.64 3.06 6.22
C LEU A 117 1.14 2.31 7.46
N THR A 118 1.44 1.02 7.31
CA THR A 118 1.88 0.20 8.44
C THR A 118 3.27 0.64 8.91
N ARG A 119 4.19 0.92 7.99
CA ARG A 119 5.48 1.53 8.31
C ARG A 119 5.32 2.94 8.85
N ALA A 120 4.41 3.75 8.31
CA ALA A 120 4.13 5.08 8.87
C ALA A 120 3.67 5.00 10.34
N TRP A 121 2.77 4.06 10.67
CA TRP A 121 2.36 3.78 12.04
C TRP A 121 3.51 3.27 12.91
N THR A 122 4.31 2.31 12.42
CA THR A 122 5.46 1.76 13.15
C THR A 122 6.53 2.83 13.41
N LEU A 123 6.73 3.76 12.47
CA LEU A 123 7.62 4.90 12.64
C LEU A 123 7.22 5.71 13.88
N VAL A 124 5.94 6.05 14.02
CA VAL A 124 5.44 6.79 15.20
C VAL A 124 5.76 6.03 16.49
N ARG A 125 5.54 4.71 16.51
CA ARG A 125 5.88 3.87 17.67
C ARG A 125 7.37 3.87 18.00
N PHE A 126 8.26 3.87 17.00
CA PHE A 126 9.70 3.98 17.27
C PHE A 126 10.12 5.33 17.82
N PHE A 127 9.43 6.41 17.44
CA PHE A 127 9.61 7.71 18.08
C PHE A 127 9.12 7.71 19.54
N ASP A 128 7.94 7.15 19.80
CA ASP A 128 7.40 7.06 21.18
C ASP A 128 8.28 6.20 22.09
N ALA A 129 8.85 5.11 21.54
CA ALA A 129 9.79 4.25 22.24
C ALA A 129 11.18 4.90 22.44
N GLY A 130 11.41 6.11 21.91
CA GLY A 130 12.68 6.80 22.02
C GLY A 130 13.82 6.14 21.24
N MET A 131 13.51 5.38 20.18
CA MET A 131 14.54 4.79 19.30
C MET A 131 14.99 5.75 18.21
N LEU A 132 14.11 6.66 17.81
CA LEU A 132 14.30 7.61 16.71
C LEU A 132 14.17 9.06 17.19
N GLN A 133 14.74 9.97 16.40
CA GLN A 133 14.60 11.41 16.59
C GLN A 133 14.54 12.14 15.25
N MET A 134 14.11 13.41 15.31
CA MET A 134 14.16 14.32 14.17
C MET A 134 15.39 15.21 14.28
N THR A 135 16.23 15.17 13.24
CA THR A 135 17.53 15.83 13.20
C THR A 135 17.54 16.90 12.12
N PRO A 136 17.94 18.16 12.42
CA PRO A 136 18.06 19.20 11.41
C PRO A 136 19.29 18.97 10.51
N CYS A 137 19.09 19.09 9.20
CA CYS A 137 20.18 19.07 8.22
C CYS A 137 21.01 20.35 8.28
N CYS A 138 22.34 20.25 8.35
CA CYS A 138 23.21 21.43 8.38
C CYS A 138 23.29 22.21 7.06
N ARG A 139 22.71 21.68 5.96
CA ARG A 139 22.66 22.35 4.65
C ARG A 139 21.31 23.00 4.35
N CYS A 140 20.23 22.23 4.42
CA CYS A 140 18.89 22.74 4.08
C CYS A 140 18.02 23.08 5.29
N THR A 141 18.49 22.87 6.52
CA THR A 141 17.74 23.05 7.80
C THR A 141 16.53 22.15 8.00
N GLY A 142 16.09 21.42 6.95
CA GLY A 142 15.01 20.44 7.03
C GLY A 142 15.31 19.32 8.02
N LYS A 143 14.28 18.87 8.73
CA LYS A 143 14.39 17.81 9.73
C LYS A 143 14.19 16.44 9.09
N PHE A 144 15.09 15.51 9.37
CA PHE A 144 15.02 14.12 8.88
C PHE A 144 15.14 13.11 10.03
N VAL A 145 14.67 11.88 9.79
CA VAL A 145 14.70 10.79 10.77
C VAL A 145 16.15 10.32 10.99
N ALA A 146 16.56 10.18 12.25
CA ALA A 146 17.84 9.59 12.63
C ALA A 146 17.67 8.71 13.88
N HIS A 147 18.66 7.87 14.20
CA HIS A 147 18.66 7.21 15.51
C HIS A 147 18.90 8.22 16.62
N LYS A 148 18.23 7.99 17.77
CA LYS A 148 18.29 8.93 18.91
C LYS A 148 19.71 9.12 19.48
N HIS A 149 20.56 8.12 19.36
CA HIS A 149 21.90 8.11 19.96
C HIS A 149 23.04 8.30 18.94
N ASP A 150 22.73 8.63 17.69
CA ASP A 150 23.76 8.95 16.70
C ASP A 150 24.39 10.32 16.98
N LEU A 151 25.60 10.55 16.45
CA LEU A 151 26.26 11.84 16.50
C LEU A 151 25.53 12.84 15.58
N GLN A 152 25.07 13.96 16.14
CA GLN A 152 24.21 14.93 15.43
C GLN A 152 24.98 16.12 14.84
N ASN A 153 26.31 16.13 14.93
CA ASN A 153 27.13 17.25 14.48
C ASN A 153 27.33 17.23 12.95
N ASN A 154 27.00 18.34 12.29
CA ASN A 154 27.19 18.55 10.85
C ASN A 154 26.58 17.45 9.96
N VAL A 155 25.47 16.88 10.40
CA VAL A 155 24.74 15.84 9.69
C VAL A 155 23.96 16.42 8.49
N VAL A 156 24.02 15.69 7.37
CA VAL A 156 23.43 16.07 6.09
C VAL A 156 22.34 15.08 5.72
N CYS A 157 21.14 15.57 5.38
CA CYS A 157 20.04 14.70 4.99
C CYS A 157 20.27 14.06 3.62
N GLY A 158 19.57 12.95 3.36
CA GLY A 158 19.65 12.22 2.09
C GLY A 158 19.29 13.06 0.85
N ALA A 159 18.47 14.11 1.00
CA ALA A 159 18.17 15.02 -0.11
C ALA A 159 19.35 15.92 -0.49
N CYS A 160 20.13 16.38 0.49
CA CYS A 160 21.28 17.25 0.25
C CYS A 160 22.57 16.48 -0.09
N GLN A 161 22.63 15.18 0.23
CA GLN A 161 23.73 14.30 -0.13
C GLN A 161 23.19 12.95 -0.63
N PRO A 162 22.60 12.93 -1.83
CA PRO A 162 22.09 11.69 -2.41
C PRO A 162 23.24 10.72 -2.73
N PRO A 163 23.05 9.40 -2.55
CA PRO A 163 24.06 8.39 -2.89
C PRO A 163 24.22 8.30 -4.42
N SER A 164 25.36 7.78 -4.89
CA SER A 164 25.69 7.68 -6.32
C SER A 164 24.70 6.84 -7.16
N ARG A 165 23.82 6.08 -6.51
CA ARG A 165 22.76 5.28 -7.14
C ARG A 165 21.40 5.97 -7.18
N ALA A 166 21.31 7.20 -6.68
CA ALA A 166 20.12 8.02 -6.74
C ALA A 166 19.54 8.11 -8.15
N GLY A 167 18.23 7.85 -8.30
CA GLY A 167 17.53 7.89 -9.57
C GLY A 167 17.81 6.73 -10.53
N LYS A 168 18.85 5.92 -10.32
CA LYS A 168 19.22 4.80 -11.22
C LYS A 168 18.23 3.63 -11.15
N THR A 169 17.63 3.39 -9.99
CA THR A 169 16.64 2.33 -9.78
C THR A 169 15.33 2.60 -10.51
N LYS A 170 14.88 3.86 -10.61
CA LYS A 170 13.68 4.23 -11.39
C LYS A 170 13.85 3.89 -12.88
N LYS A 171 15.03 4.17 -13.47
CA LYS A 171 15.32 3.81 -14.86
C LYS A 171 15.32 2.29 -15.08
N ALA A 172 15.86 1.53 -14.12
CA ALA A 172 15.88 0.07 -14.19
C ALA A 172 14.49 -0.57 -13.96
N ALA A 173 13.68 0.00 -13.06
CA ALA A 173 12.30 -0.46 -12.81
C ALA A 173 11.39 -0.14 -14.01
N ALA A 174 11.48 1.07 -14.57
CA ALA A 174 10.78 1.43 -15.81
C ALA A 174 11.17 0.53 -16.98
N ALA A 175 12.47 0.22 -17.14
CA ALA A 175 12.93 -0.72 -18.16
C ALA A 175 12.39 -2.16 -17.93
N LYS A 176 12.33 -2.62 -16.67
CA LYS A 176 11.72 -3.91 -16.32
C LYS A 176 10.22 -3.94 -16.59
N GLN A 177 9.51 -2.86 -16.28
CA GLN A 177 8.07 -2.76 -16.50
C GLN A 177 7.75 -2.71 -18.00
N ALA A 178 8.47 -1.91 -18.78
CA ALA A 178 8.37 -1.91 -20.23
C ALA A 178 8.69 -3.29 -20.84
N SER A 179 9.70 -4.01 -20.30
CA SER A 179 10.00 -5.37 -20.76
C SER A 179 8.91 -6.39 -20.41
N LYS A 180 8.20 -6.18 -19.29
CA LYS A 180 7.11 -7.05 -18.85
C LYS A 180 5.82 -6.78 -19.62
N GLU A 181 5.54 -5.53 -19.93
CA GLU A 181 4.44 -5.10 -20.80
C GLU A 181 4.65 -5.61 -22.23
N ALA A 182 5.85 -5.43 -22.80
CA ALA A 182 6.20 -5.99 -24.11
C ALA A 182 6.12 -7.53 -24.14
N ALA A 183 6.53 -8.22 -23.06
CA ALA A 183 6.38 -9.67 -22.97
C ALA A 183 4.91 -10.10 -22.88
N LEU A 184 4.05 -9.33 -22.22
CA LEU A 184 2.62 -9.61 -22.13
C LEU A 184 1.93 -9.42 -23.49
N GLU A 185 2.26 -8.36 -24.21
CA GLU A 185 1.76 -8.08 -25.57
C GLU A 185 2.15 -9.18 -26.57
N VAL A 186 3.40 -9.66 -26.51
CA VAL A 186 3.86 -10.76 -27.38
C VAL A 186 3.15 -12.09 -27.06
N VAL A 187 2.80 -12.34 -25.79
CA VAL A 187 2.03 -13.52 -25.38
C VAL A 187 0.57 -13.41 -25.83
N MET A 188 -0.02 -12.23 -25.81
CA MET A 188 -1.38 -11.98 -26.30
C MET A 188 -1.46 -12.10 -27.84
N SER A 189 -0.48 -11.59 -28.57
CA SER A 189 -0.43 -11.69 -30.05
C SER A 189 -0.15 -13.11 -30.56
N LYS A 190 0.59 -13.94 -29.81
CA LYS A 190 0.83 -15.35 -30.18
C LYS A 190 -0.35 -16.29 -29.85
N ASN A 191 -1.32 -15.84 -29.07
CA ASN A 191 -2.52 -16.59 -28.72
C ASN A 191 -3.73 -16.23 -29.61
N GLU A 192 -3.53 -15.47 -30.71
CA GLU A 192 -4.56 -15.34 -31.75
C GLU A 192 -4.77 -16.70 -32.43
N VAL A 193 -5.90 -17.32 -32.08
CA VAL A 193 -6.45 -18.47 -32.82
C VAL A 193 -6.68 -18.01 -34.26
N PRO A 194 -6.21 -18.73 -35.30
CA PRO A 194 -6.38 -18.29 -36.68
C PRO A 194 -7.88 -18.15 -37.00
N GLU A 195 -8.28 -16.97 -37.47
CA GLU A 195 -9.65 -16.55 -37.81
C GLU A 195 -10.22 -17.24 -39.09
N HIS A 196 -9.71 -18.44 -39.42
CA HIS A 196 -10.12 -19.23 -40.58
C HIS A 196 -10.51 -20.68 -40.24
N ALA A 197 -11.15 -20.87 -39.08
CA ALA A 197 -11.75 -22.16 -38.72
C ALA A 197 -13.22 -22.08 -38.27
N GLU A 198 -13.91 -20.94 -38.44
CA GLU A 198 -15.34 -20.87 -38.06
C GLU A 198 -16.26 -21.56 -39.08
N HIS A 199 -15.84 -21.72 -40.34
CA HIS A 199 -16.68 -22.34 -41.36
C HIS A 199 -16.66 -23.88 -41.36
N THR A 200 -15.62 -24.51 -40.80
CA THR A 200 -15.49 -25.98 -40.78
C THR A 200 -16.15 -26.61 -39.54
N VAL A 201 -16.17 -25.90 -38.41
CA VAL A 201 -16.74 -26.40 -37.15
C VAL A 201 -18.26 -26.40 -37.18
N LEU A 202 -18.89 -25.37 -37.76
CA LEU A 202 -20.36 -25.33 -37.94
C LEU A 202 -20.87 -26.40 -38.91
N ALA A 203 -20.11 -26.74 -39.96
CA ALA A 203 -20.45 -27.83 -40.87
C ALA A 203 -20.35 -29.22 -40.21
N HIS A 204 -19.35 -29.43 -39.35
CA HIS A 204 -19.18 -30.70 -38.62
C HIS A 204 -20.23 -30.90 -37.52
N VAL A 205 -20.60 -29.83 -36.81
CA VAL A 205 -21.65 -29.90 -35.76
C VAL A 205 -23.04 -30.12 -36.38
N ALA A 206 -23.33 -29.53 -37.54
CA ALA A 206 -24.59 -29.77 -38.25
C ALA A 206 -24.68 -31.20 -38.82
N ALA A 207 -23.57 -31.78 -39.31
CA ALA A 207 -23.53 -33.15 -39.81
C ALA A 207 -23.71 -34.21 -38.69
N LEU A 208 -23.23 -33.93 -37.48
CA LEU A 208 -23.39 -34.82 -36.33
C LEU A 208 -24.81 -34.77 -35.71
N GLN A 209 -25.51 -33.64 -35.83
CA GLN A 209 -26.89 -33.49 -35.32
C GLN A 209 -27.91 -34.21 -36.21
N SER A 210 -27.71 -34.23 -37.54
CA SER A 210 -28.60 -34.95 -38.46
C SER A 210 -28.47 -36.47 -38.34
N GLN A 211 -27.27 -37.00 -38.11
CA GLN A 211 -27.05 -38.44 -37.86
C GLN A 211 -27.67 -38.91 -36.53
N ARG A 212 -27.69 -38.06 -35.50
CA ARG A 212 -28.28 -38.39 -34.20
C ARG A 212 -29.82 -38.43 -34.25
N ALA A 213 -30.46 -37.60 -35.07
CA ALA A 213 -31.91 -37.61 -35.25
C ALA A 213 -32.42 -38.86 -36.00
N GLY A 214 -31.62 -39.41 -36.94
CA GLY A 214 -31.97 -40.64 -37.66
C GLY A 214 -31.92 -41.91 -36.80
N LEU A 215 -31.00 -41.99 -35.84
CA LEU A 215 -30.83 -43.17 -34.97
C LEU A 215 -31.87 -43.28 -33.84
N VAL A 216 -32.50 -42.16 -33.43
CA VAL A 216 -33.57 -42.19 -32.42
C VAL A 216 -34.93 -42.56 -33.02
N ALA A 217 -35.13 -42.38 -34.34
CA ALA A 217 -36.37 -42.74 -35.03
C ALA A 217 -36.47 -44.22 -35.46
N GLN A 218 -35.39 -45.00 -35.35
CA GLN A 218 -35.38 -46.45 -35.64
C GLN A 218 -35.35 -47.33 -34.37
N ALA A 219 -35.43 -46.73 -33.19
CA ALA A 219 -35.47 -47.42 -31.89
C ALA A 219 -36.76 -47.14 -31.10
N ALA A 220 -37.84 -46.76 -31.80
CA ALA A 220 -39.21 -46.64 -31.29
C ALA A 220 -40.13 -47.59 -32.05
#